data_AF-A0A1B2F178-F1
#
_entry.id   AF-A0A1B2F178-F1
#
_cell.length_a   1.000
_cell.length_b   1.000
_cell.length_c   1.000
_cell.angle_alpha   90.00
_cell.angle_beta   90.00
_cell.angle_gamma   90.00
#
_symmetry.space_group_name_H-M   'P 1'
#
loop_
_entity.id
_entity.type
_entity.pdbx_description
1 polymer ?
#
loop_
_entity_poly.entity_id
_entity_poly.type
_entity_poly.pdbx_seq_one_letter_code
_entity_poly.pdbx_strand_id
1 'polypeptide(L)'
;MSLLSRLTEHDASSDEKAWLHQLLSELEMVLQSKAAAPAGQGGEGTILHYGIQLEHIDALPIAQKQEEIGRRLLQAILAFEPRMQQVRLIEQQQCPAGMTYLFVADVGDEDISFSIVWNDALDSAAIRP
;
A
#
# COMPACT_ATOMS: atom_id res chain seq x y z
N MET A 1 30.48 30.10 21.89
CA MET A 1 29.12 29.55 21.65
C MET A 1 28.87 29.59 20.14
N SER A 2 29.11 28.48 19.45
CA SER A 2 29.06 28.41 17.98
C SER A 2 27.64 28.09 17.50
N LEU A 3 27.12 28.86 16.54
CA LEU A 3 25.82 28.64 15.87
C LEU A 3 25.81 27.42 14.93
N LEU A 4 26.98 26.83 14.67
CA LEU A 4 27.15 25.72 13.73
C LEU A 4 26.70 24.37 14.29
N SER A 5 26.50 24.24 15.60
CA SER A 5 26.05 23.00 16.23
C SER A 5 24.56 22.69 16.03
N ARG A 6 23.77 23.65 15.53
CA ARG A 6 22.30 23.54 15.43
C ARG A 6 21.77 23.23 14.03
N LEU A 7 22.65 23.14 13.03
CA LEU A 7 22.25 22.89 11.64
C LEU A 7 22.41 21.41 11.22
N THR A 8 23.18 20.62 11.94
CA THR A 8 23.44 19.22 11.58
C THR A 8 22.41 18.20 12.08
N GLU A 9 21.50 18.60 12.99
CA GLU A 9 20.48 17.69 13.53
C GLU A 9 19.12 17.79 12.81
N HIS A 10 18.94 18.74 11.89
CA HIS A 10 17.64 18.95 11.22
C HIS A 10 17.56 18.42 9.79
N ASP A 11 18.69 18.18 9.10
CA ASP A 11 18.69 17.71 7.71
C ASP A 11 18.63 16.17 7.58
N ALA A 12 19.15 15.41 8.55
CA ALA A 12 19.13 13.95 8.49
C ALA A 12 17.70 13.36 8.58
N SER A 13 16.81 14.00 9.35
CA SER A 13 15.41 13.55 9.52
C SER A 13 14.54 13.75 8.28
N SER A 14 14.96 14.58 7.31
CA SER A 14 14.15 14.89 6.13
C SER A 14 14.35 13.87 5.00
N ASP A 15 15.59 13.45 4.77
CA ASP A 15 15.92 12.44 3.74
C ASP A 15 15.44 11.04 4.13
N GLU A 16 15.51 10.70 5.41
CA GLU A 16 15.10 9.40 5.95
C GLU A 16 13.57 9.20 5.93
N LYS A 17 12.78 10.26 5.67
CA LYS A 17 11.34 10.15 5.40
C LYS A 17 10.99 10.37 3.93
N ALA A 18 11.87 10.98 3.14
CA ALA A 18 11.65 11.22 1.72
C ALA A 18 11.52 9.89 0.95
N TRP A 19 12.34 8.89 1.28
CA TRP A 19 12.24 7.57 0.67
C TRP A 19 10.92 6.86 1.01
N LEU A 20 10.42 7.03 2.24
CA LEU A 20 9.12 6.49 2.66
C LEU A 20 7.98 7.16 1.90
N HIS A 21 8.00 8.49 1.76
CA HIS A 21 7.01 9.21 0.96
C HIS A 21 7.03 8.76 -0.51
N GLN A 22 8.22 8.55 -1.08
CA GLN A 22 8.35 8.03 -2.43
C GLN A 22 7.80 6.61 -2.54
N LEU A 23 8.12 5.73 -1.60
CA LEU A 23 7.62 4.36 -1.56
C LEU A 23 6.09 4.30 -1.46
N LEU A 24 5.49 5.09 -0.55
CA LEU A 24 4.04 5.17 -0.41
C LEU A 24 3.38 5.76 -1.66
N SER A 25 4.01 6.73 -2.32
CA SER A 25 3.50 7.28 -3.58
C SER A 25 3.54 6.26 -4.72
N GLU A 26 4.61 5.47 -4.82
CA GLU A 26 4.74 4.42 -5.83
C GLU A 26 3.74 3.28 -5.55
N LEU A 27 3.56 2.92 -4.28
CA LEU A 27 2.55 1.95 -3.85
C LEU A 27 1.13 2.45 -4.16
N GLU A 28 0.85 3.74 -3.94
CA GLU A 28 -0.45 4.32 -4.29
C GLU A 28 -0.72 4.25 -5.80
N MET A 29 0.27 4.58 -6.64
CA MET A 29 0.17 4.43 -8.08
C MET A 29 -0.15 2.98 -8.49
N VAL A 30 0.48 2.02 -7.83
CA VAL A 30 0.28 0.59 -8.06
C VAL A 30 -1.12 0.16 -7.70
N LEU A 31 -1.62 0.56 -6.53
CA LEU A 31 -2.98 0.22 -6.08
C LEU A 31 -4.07 0.93 -6.89
N GLN A 32 -3.78 2.11 -7.44
CA GLN A 32 -4.65 2.81 -8.38
C GLN A 32 -4.60 2.22 -9.80
N SER A 33 -3.52 1.54 -10.15
CA SER A 33 -3.44 0.81 -11.42
C SER A 33 -4.40 -0.38 -11.35
N LYS A 34 -5.40 -0.43 -12.24
CA LYS A 34 -6.22 -1.63 -12.39
C LYS A 34 -5.30 -2.78 -12.77
N ALA A 35 -5.37 -3.90 -12.05
CA ALA A 35 -4.65 -5.10 -12.42
C ALA A 35 -5.01 -5.42 -13.87
N ALA A 36 -4.01 -5.48 -14.76
CA ALA A 36 -4.27 -5.91 -16.11
C ALA A 36 -4.88 -7.33 -16.04
N ALA A 37 -6.02 -7.53 -16.69
CA ALA A 37 -6.60 -8.85 -16.86
C ALA A 37 -5.51 -9.77 -17.45
N PRO A 38 -5.34 -11.01 -16.95
CA PRO A 38 -4.36 -11.92 -17.51
C PRO A 38 -4.67 -12.10 -19.00
N ALA A 39 -3.83 -11.52 -19.85
CA ALA A 39 -3.95 -11.69 -21.29
C ALA A 39 -3.80 -13.20 -21.55
N GLY A 40 -4.87 -13.81 -22.07
CA GLY A 40 -4.89 -15.23 -22.39
C GLY A 40 -3.66 -15.62 -23.20
N GLN A 41 -3.06 -16.76 -22.83
CA GLN A 41 -2.09 -17.56 -23.58
C GLN A 41 -1.45 -16.87 -24.80
N GLY A 42 -0.23 -16.36 -24.62
CA GLY A 42 0.68 -16.05 -25.72
C GLY A 42 1.04 -14.58 -25.81
N GLY A 43 2.17 -14.22 -25.22
CA GLY A 43 2.79 -12.92 -25.40
C GLY A 43 3.82 -12.68 -24.31
N GLU A 44 5.09 -12.86 -24.64
CA GLU A 44 6.20 -12.35 -23.84
C GLU A 44 6.06 -10.82 -23.73
N GLY A 45 5.52 -10.38 -22.60
CA GLY A 45 5.29 -8.97 -22.32
C GLY A 45 5.07 -8.84 -20.83
N THR A 46 6.08 -8.30 -20.15
CA THR A 46 6.18 -7.96 -18.73
C THR A 46 5.07 -7.00 -18.29
N ILE A 47 3.82 -7.47 -18.24
CA ILE A 47 2.73 -6.73 -17.61
C ILE A 47 2.73 -7.15 -16.15
N LEU A 48 3.37 -6.33 -15.36
CA LEU A 48 3.43 -6.47 -13.92
C LEU A 48 2.00 -6.49 -13.36
N HIS A 49 1.59 -7.61 -12.75
CA HIS A 49 0.29 -7.79 -12.12
C HIS A 49 0.21 -7.07 -10.77
N TYR A 50 0.46 -5.76 -10.73
CA TYR A 50 0.59 -5.02 -9.47
C TYR A 50 -0.72 -4.42 -8.94
N GLY A 51 -1.81 -4.43 -9.71
CA GLY A 51 -3.11 -3.96 -9.22
C GLY A 51 -3.86 -4.97 -8.35
N ILE A 52 -4.93 -4.50 -7.71
CA ILE A 52 -5.90 -5.37 -7.04
C ILE A 52 -6.90 -5.88 -8.08
N GLN A 53 -6.94 -7.19 -8.27
CA GLN A 53 -8.05 -7.81 -8.99
C GLN A 53 -9.27 -7.75 -8.09
N LEU A 54 -10.41 -7.24 -8.56
CA LEU A 54 -11.69 -7.24 -7.81
C LEU A 54 -12.69 -8.23 -8.41
N GLU A 55 -12.26 -9.04 -9.37
CA GLU A 55 -13.14 -10.02 -10.00
C GLU A 55 -13.64 -11.02 -8.95
N HIS A 56 -14.93 -11.35 -9.05
CA HIS A 56 -15.65 -12.37 -8.27
C HIS A 56 -15.88 -12.07 -6.77
N ILE A 57 -15.62 -10.86 -6.27
CA ILE A 57 -15.87 -10.53 -4.85
C ILE A 57 -17.18 -9.78 -4.58
N ASP A 58 -17.86 -9.27 -5.62
CA ASP A 58 -19.09 -8.49 -5.46
C ASP A 58 -20.29 -9.31 -4.96
N ALA A 59 -20.26 -10.62 -5.16
CA ALA A 59 -21.29 -11.53 -4.66
C ALA A 59 -21.06 -11.97 -3.20
N LEU A 60 -19.91 -11.60 -2.60
CA LEU A 60 -19.60 -11.97 -1.23
C LEU A 60 -20.38 -11.11 -0.22
N PRO A 61 -20.75 -11.66 0.95
CA PRO A 61 -21.18 -10.87 2.09
C PRO A 61 -20.17 -9.77 2.41
N ILE A 62 -20.65 -8.58 2.83
CA ILE A 62 -19.81 -7.39 3.06
C ILE A 62 -18.57 -7.70 3.93
N ALA A 63 -18.75 -8.44 5.03
CA ALA A 63 -17.64 -8.81 5.91
C ALA A 63 -16.57 -9.66 5.20
N GLN A 64 -17.00 -10.61 4.36
CA GLN A 64 -16.08 -11.45 3.57
C GLN A 64 -15.43 -10.66 2.44
N LYS A 65 -16.17 -9.73 1.82
CA LYS A 65 -15.62 -8.82 0.81
C LYS A 65 -14.51 -7.95 1.40
N GLN A 66 -14.72 -7.38 2.59
CA GLN A 66 -13.72 -6.56 3.29
C GLN A 66 -12.47 -7.35 3.67
N GLU A 67 -12.64 -8.57 4.20
CA GLU A 67 -11.52 -9.47 4.48
C GLU A 67 -10.71 -9.79 3.22
N GLU A 68 -11.40 -10.11 2.12
CA GLU A 68 -10.78 -10.43 0.85
C GLU A 68 -10.05 -9.23 0.23
N ILE A 69 -10.60 -8.02 0.33
CA ILE A 69 -9.92 -6.77 -0.07
C ILE A 69 -8.64 -6.58 0.74
N GLY A 70 -8.71 -6.71 2.07
CA GLY A 70 -7.54 -6.62 2.94
C GLY A 70 -6.45 -7.64 2.58
N ARG A 71 -6.85 -8.88 2.26
CA ARG A 71 -5.94 -9.94 1.81
C ARG A 71 -5.28 -9.59 0.48
N ARG A 72 -6.04 -9.07 -0.50
CA ARG A 72 -5.51 -8.70 -1.81
C ARG A 72 -4.60 -7.47 -1.74
N LEU A 73 -4.94 -6.49 -0.88
CA LEU A 73 -4.07 -5.35 -0.58
C LEU A 73 -2.72 -5.81 -0.06
N LEU A 74 -2.72 -6.71 0.93
CA LEU A 74 -1.49 -7.29 1.47
C LEU A 74 -0.62 -7.96 0.41
N GLN A 75 -1.24 -8.74 -0.48
CA GLN A 75 -0.53 -9.41 -1.58
C GLN A 75 0.07 -8.41 -2.58
N ALA A 76 -0.67 -7.35 -2.93
CA ALA A 76 -0.19 -6.30 -3.83
C ALA A 76 1.02 -5.56 -3.22
N ILE A 77 0.96 -5.21 -1.94
CA ILE A 77 2.06 -4.56 -1.21
C ILE A 77 3.31 -5.44 -1.22
N LEU A 78 3.18 -6.71 -0.84
CA LEU A 78 4.31 -7.66 -0.79
C LEU A 78 4.90 -7.95 -2.18
N ALA A 79 4.07 -7.97 -3.22
CA ALA A 79 4.54 -8.16 -4.59
C ALA A 79 5.27 -6.93 -5.13
N PHE A 80 4.84 -5.73 -4.72
CA PHE A 80 5.41 -4.47 -5.18
C PHE A 80 6.74 -4.13 -4.51
N GLU A 81 6.83 -4.29 -3.18
CA GLU A 81 8.04 -3.94 -2.41
C GLU A 81 8.59 -5.15 -1.64
N PRO A 82 9.48 -5.95 -2.26
CA PRO A 82 10.10 -7.11 -1.62
C PRO A 82 10.97 -6.76 -0.39
N ARG A 83 11.39 -5.49 -0.23
CA ARG A 83 12.13 -5.06 0.96
C ARG A 83 11.27 -5.04 2.22
N MET A 84 9.94 -4.96 2.07
CA MET A 84 9.00 -5.14 3.18
C MET A 84 8.92 -6.64 3.51
N GLN A 85 9.84 -7.14 4.34
CA GLN A 85 9.96 -8.57 4.61
C GLN A 85 8.74 -9.14 5.36
N GLN A 86 8.07 -8.31 6.15
CA GLN A 86 6.82 -8.64 6.80
C GLN A 86 5.88 -7.46 6.67
N VAL A 87 4.69 -7.69 6.12
CA VAL A 87 3.59 -6.73 6.16
C VAL A 87 2.44 -7.40 6.91
N ARG A 88 1.85 -6.68 7.86
CA ARG A 88 0.77 -7.18 8.71
C ARG A 88 -0.37 -6.19 8.69
N LEU A 89 -1.58 -6.71 8.46
CA LEU A 89 -2.81 -5.94 8.66
C LEU A 89 -3.14 -5.96 10.17
N ILE A 90 -3.18 -4.79 10.79
CA ILE A 90 -3.39 -4.65 12.24
C ILE A 90 -4.83 -4.27 12.56
N GLU A 91 -5.46 -3.45 11.72
CA GLU A 91 -6.81 -2.94 11.97
C GLU A 91 -7.59 -2.75 10.68
N GLN A 92 -8.91 -2.96 10.78
CA GLN A 92 -9.88 -2.63 9.74
C GLN A 92 -10.97 -1.75 10.37
N GLN A 93 -11.19 -0.55 9.82
CA GLN A 93 -12.15 0.41 10.37
C GLN A 93 -13.01 1.02 9.27
N GLN A 94 -14.34 1.00 9.45
CA GLN A 94 -15.26 1.72 8.57
C GLN A 94 -15.12 3.23 8.77
N CYS A 95 -15.02 3.99 7.68
CA CYS A 95 -15.04 5.44 7.68
C CYS A 95 -16.02 5.99 6.62
N PRO A 96 -16.31 7.31 6.61
CA PRO A 96 -17.21 7.90 5.61
C PRO A 96 -16.74 7.75 4.16
N ALA A 97 -15.44 7.59 3.93
CA ALA A 97 -14.85 7.45 2.61
C ALA A 97 -14.77 5.99 2.12
N GLY A 98 -15.07 5.01 2.99
CA GLY A 98 -14.95 3.58 2.70
C GLY A 98 -14.40 2.78 3.88
N MET A 99 -13.56 1.77 3.61
CA MET A 99 -12.92 0.94 4.63
C MET A 99 -11.45 1.30 4.76
N THR A 100 -10.99 1.60 5.97
CA THR A 100 -9.58 1.85 6.27
C THR A 100 -8.91 0.54 6.70
N TYR A 101 -7.77 0.23 6.11
CA TYR A 101 -6.91 -0.90 6.44
C TYR A 101 -5.58 -0.36 6.97
N LEU A 102 -5.25 -0.64 8.23
CA LEU A 102 -3.98 -0.22 8.85
C LEU A 102 -2.94 -1.32 8.72
N PHE A 103 -1.83 -1.03 8.06
CA PHE A 103 -0.72 -1.94 7.87
C PHE A 103 0.49 -1.50 8.69
N VAL A 104 1.25 -2.50 9.15
CA VAL A 104 2.61 -2.32 9.65
C VAL A 104 3.54 -3.16 8.79
N ALA A 105 4.58 -2.54 8.26
CA ALA A 105 5.59 -3.19 7.44
C ALA A 105 6.98 -3.05 8.08
N ASP A 106 7.70 -4.15 8.15
CA ASP A 106 9.08 -4.20 8.62
C ASP A 106 9.99 -3.89 7.42
N VAL A 107 10.72 -2.78 7.45
CA VAL A 107 11.65 -2.35 6.38
C VAL A 107 13.04 -2.09 6.96
N GLY A 108 13.95 -3.06 6.77
CA GLY A 108 15.26 -3.02 7.41
C GLY A 108 15.14 -3.18 8.92
N ASP A 109 15.58 -2.18 9.68
CA ASP A 109 15.52 -2.15 11.14
C ASP A 109 14.34 -1.29 11.67
N GLU A 110 13.45 -0.83 10.78
CA GLU A 110 12.33 0.06 11.11
C GLU A 110 10.97 -0.58 10.88
N ASP A 111 10.02 -0.26 11.77
CA ASP A 111 8.61 -0.58 11.62
C ASP A 111 7.86 0.63 11.06
N ILE A 112 7.25 0.45 9.89
CA ILE A 112 6.54 1.51 9.17
C ILE A 112 5.05 1.23 9.22
N SER A 113 4.31 2.15 9.85
CA SER A 113 2.85 2.12 9.85
C SER A 113 2.31 2.99 8.72
N PHE A 114 1.32 2.49 8.00
CA PHE A 114 0.57 3.27 7.01
C PHE A 114 -0.84 2.72 6.88
N SER A 115 -1.77 3.54 6.42
CA SER A 115 -3.16 3.14 6.22
C SER A 115 -3.60 3.27 4.77
N ILE A 116 -4.50 2.40 4.34
CA ILE A 116 -5.10 2.43 3.01
C ILE A 116 -6.60 2.57 3.18
N VAL A 117 -7.17 3.62 2.61
CA VAL A 117 -8.63 3.79 2.51
C VAL A 117 -9.09 3.22 1.19
N TRP A 118 -9.90 2.17 1.27
CA TRP A 118 -10.55 1.55 0.12
C TRP A 118 -11.97 2.09 -0.06
N ASN A 119 -12.28 2.59 -1.25
CA ASN A 119 -13.60 3.05 -1.62
C ASN A 119 -14.28 2.06 -2.57
N ASP A 120 -15.26 1.30 -2.04
CA ASP A 120 -16.02 0.32 -2.80
C ASP A 120 -16.86 0.92 -3.95
N ALA A 121 -17.23 2.20 -3.88
CA ALA A 121 -18.01 2.85 -4.94
C ALA A 121 -17.15 3.29 -6.13
N LEU A 122 -15.85 3.50 -5.90
CA LEU A 122 -14.90 3.99 -6.89
C LEU A 122 -13.87 2.92 -7.30
N ASP A 123 -13.91 1.74 -6.68
CA ASP A 123 -12.90 0.67 -6.82
C ASP A 123 -11.48 1.21 -6.69
N SER A 124 -11.25 2.07 -5.69
CA SER A 124 -10.00 2.83 -5.57
C SER A 124 -9.42 2.78 -4.16
N ALA A 125 -8.09 2.86 -4.11
CA ALA A 125 -7.31 2.93 -2.88
C ALA A 125 -6.61 4.29 -2.76
N ALA A 126 -6.58 4.84 -1.55
CA ALA A 126 -5.79 6.01 -1.20
C ALA A 126 -4.94 5.72 0.03
N ILE A 127 -3.64 6.01 -0.04
CA ILE A 127 -2.71 5.75 1.06
C ILE A 127 -2.61 6.98 1.96
N ARG A 128 -2.56 6.77 3.27
CA ARG A 128 -2.28 7.81 4.27
C ARG A 128 -1.13 7.36 5.18
N PRO A 129 -0.09 8.20 5.36
CA PRO A 129 1.00 7.92 6.29
C PRO A 129 0.53 7.96 7.74
#